data_AF-A0A453D5R9-F1
#
_entry.id   AF-A0A453D5R9-F1
#
_cell.length_a   1.000
_cell.length_b   1.000
_cell.length_c   1.000
_cell.angle_alpha   90.00
_cell.angle_beta   90.00
_cell.angle_gamma   90.00
#
_symmetry.space_group_name_H-M   'P 1'
#
loop_
_entity.id
_entity.type
_entity.pdbx_description
1 polymer ?
#
loop_
_entity_poly.entity_id
_entity_poly.type
_entity_poly.pdbx_seq_one_letter_code
_entity_poly.pdbx_strand_id
1 'polypeptide(L)'
;MAAQIFSDPKVTAQVPWFGIEQEYTLMQRDVNWPLGWPVGGYPGPQGPYYCAVGSDKSFGRDISDAHYKACLYAGIEISGTNGEVMPGQWEYQVGPSVGIDAGDHIWASRYILERITEQAGVVLTLDPKPIQGDWNGAGCHTNYSTLSMREDGGFDVIKKAILNLSLRHDLHIAAYGEGNERRLTGLHETASISDFSWGVANRGCSIRVGRETEQNRNYDNPN
;
A
#
# COMPACT_ATOMS: atom_id res chain seq x y z
N MET A 1 -2.58 19.22 -13.66
CA MET A 1 -3.43 18.09 -13.20
C MET A 1 -2.82 16.77 -13.67
N ALA A 2 -2.99 15.66 -12.96
CA ALA A 2 -2.32 14.38 -13.28
C ALA A 2 -2.51 13.91 -14.73
N ALA A 3 -3.73 14.05 -15.27
CA ALA A 3 -4.04 13.74 -16.67
C ALA A 3 -3.14 14.50 -17.67
N GLN A 4 -2.77 15.75 -17.38
CA GLN A 4 -1.86 16.52 -18.25
C GLN A 4 -0.44 15.94 -18.24
N ILE A 5 0.03 15.44 -17.09
CA ILE A 5 1.36 14.81 -16.96
C ILE A 5 1.38 13.51 -17.78
N PHE A 6 0.36 12.66 -17.65
CA PHE A 6 0.30 11.38 -18.36
C PHE A 6 -0.03 11.51 -19.86
N SER A 7 -0.49 12.69 -20.30
CA SER A 7 -0.66 13.03 -21.72
C SER A 7 0.59 13.64 -22.36
N ASP A 8 1.63 13.98 -21.59
CA ASP A 8 2.89 14.47 -22.15
C ASP A 8 3.58 13.35 -22.93
N PRO A 9 3.90 13.53 -24.23
CA PRO A 9 4.53 12.50 -25.04
C PRO A 9 5.82 11.93 -24.44
N LYS A 10 6.58 12.71 -23.67
CA LYS A 10 7.80 12.24 -22.98
C LYS A 10 7.48 11.23 -21.87
N VAL A 11 6.33 11.40 -21.22
CA VAL A 11 5.85 10.49 -20.17
C VAL A 11 5.18 9.28 -20.80
N THR A 12 4.29 9.48 -21.79
CA THR A 12 3.60 8.38 -22.47
C THR A 12 4.59 7.40 -23.12
N ALA A 13 5.67 7.91 -23.73
CA ALA A 13 6.72 7.08 -24.33
C ALA A 13 7.47 6.20 -23.31
N GLN A 14 7.44 6.57 -22.02
CA GLN A 14 8.06 5.79 -20.94
C GLN A 14 7.12 4.75 -20.32
N VAL A 15 5.84 4.69 -20.72
CA VAL A 15 4.86 3.69 -20.27
C VAL A 15 4.94 3.44 -18.75
N PRO A 16 4.67 4.46 -17.91
CA PRO A 16 4.83 4.37 -16.46
C PRO A 16 3.80 3.39 -15.89
N TRP A 17 4.29 2.36 -15.21
CA TRP A 17 3.49 1.37 -14.48
C TRP A 17 3.47 1.70 -13.00
N PHE A 18 2.32 1.52 -12.39
CA PHE A 18 2.11 1.61 -10.96
C PHE A 18 1.47 0.31 -10.44
N GLY A 19 2.00 -0.22 -9.35
CA GLY A 19 1.33 -1.19 -8.48
C GLY A 19 1.13 -0.56 -7.12
N ILE A 20 -0.07 -0.57 -6.57
CA ILE A 20 -0.40 0.12 -5.32
C ILE A 20 -0.93 -0.87 -4.30
N GLU A 21 -0.23 -0.97 -3.17
CA GLU A 21 -0.56 -1.81 -2.02
C GLU A 21 -1.38 -0.98 -1.03
N GLN A 22 -2.71 -1.10 -1.02
CA GLN A 22 -3.57 -0.36 -0.10
C GLN A 22 -3.80 -1.16 1.18
N GLU A 23 -3.21 -0.69 2.28
CA GLU A 23 -3.53 -1.19 3.61
C GLU A 23 -4.73 -0.43 4.21
N TYR A 24 -5.53 -1.11 5.01
CA TYR A 24 -6.69 -0.52 5.69
C TYR A 24 -7.02 -1.28 6.98
N THR A 25 -7.71 -0.62 7.90
CA THR A 25 -8.17 -1.25 9.14
C THR A 25 -9.69 -1.27 9.22
N LEU A 26 -10.23 -2.40 9.64
CA LEU A 26 -11.66 -2.58 9.89
C LEU A 26 -11.99 -2.25 11.34
N MET A 27 -13.04 -1.46 11.55
CA MET A 27 -13.43 -0.91 12.85
C MET A 27 -14.87 -1.30 13.20
N GLN A 28 -15.12 -1.57 14.47
CA GLN A 28 -16.44 -1.78 15.04
C GLN A 28 -17.20 -0.45 15.04
N ARG A 29 -18.37 -0.44 14.39
CA ARG A 29 -19.16 0.77 14.11
C ARG A 29 -19.46 1.61 15.35
N ASP A 30 -19.90 0.98 16.44
CA ASP A 30 -20.52 1.70 17.57
C ASP A 30 -19.49 2.17 18.62
N VAL A 31 -18.28 1.63 18.60
CA VAL A 31 -17.24 1.89 19.62
C VAL A 31 -15.93 2.44 19.03
N ASN A 32 -15.83 2.56 17.70
CA ASN A 32 -14.63 2.99 16.99
C ASN A 32 -13.36 2.24 17.46
N TRP A 33 -13.47 0.92 17.58
CA TRP A 33 -12.40 0.02 18.03
C TRP A 33 -12.14 -1.05 16.96
N PRO A 34 -10.92 -1.56 16.76
CA PRO A 34 -10.66 -2.47 15.63
C PRO A 34 -11.50 -3.75 15.68
N LEU A 35 -11.85 -4.26 14.51
CA LEU A 35 -12.68 -5.46 14.36
C LEU A 35 -11.96 -6.68 14.96
N GLY A 36 -12.68 -7.44 15.79
CA GLY A 36 -12.13 -8.60 16.49
C GLY A 36 -11.42 -8.29 17.81
N TRP A 37 -11.22 -7.02 18.15
CA TRP A 37 -10.60 -6.64 19.42
C TRP A 37 -11.63 -6.63 20.56
N PRO A 38 -11.24 -7.01 21.79
CA PRO A 38 -12.10 -6.85 22.95
C PRO A 38 -12.34 -5.35 23.20
N VAL A 39 -13.60 -4.96 23.44
CA VAL A 39 -13.97 -3.55 23.69
C VAL A 39 -13.24 -3.05 24.94
N GLY A 40 -12.48 -1.97 24.80
CA GLY A 40 -11.67 -1.40 25.89
C GLY A 40 -10.42 -2.20 26.24
N GLY A 41 -10.06 -3.21 25.43
CA GLY A 41 -8.88 -4.03 25.61
C GLY A 41 -8.12 -4.27 24.31
N TYR A 42 -7.06 -5.07 24.40
CA TYR A 42 -6.18 -5.42 23.30
C TYR A 42 -6.17 -6.94 23.11
N PRO A 43 -5.98 -7.43 21.87
CA PRO A 43 -5.67 -8.83 21.62
C PRO A 43 -4.24 -9.14 22.07
N GLY A 44 -3.79 -10.38 21.82
CA GLY A 44 -2.37 -10.73 21.98
C GLY A 44 -1.45 -9.86 21.12
N PRO A 45 -0.14 -9.84 21.40
CA PRO A 45 0.83 -9.04 20.64
C PRO A 45 0.89 -9.46 19.17
N GLN A 46 1.37 -8.54 18.32
CA GLN A 46 1.55 -8.78 16.88
C GLN A 46 2.48 -9.97 16.60
N GLY A 47 2.28 -10.61 15.46
CA GLY A 47 3.02 -11.82 15.06
C GLY A 47 2.13 -12.90 14.44
N PRO A 48 1.08 -13.39 15.13
CA PRO A 48 0.26 -14.49 14.63
C PRO A 48 -0.82 -14.07 13.62
N TYR A 49 -0.87 -12.79 13.21
CA TYR A 49 -1.98 -12.21 12.42
C TYR A 49 -1.66 -12.08 10.93
N TYR A 50 -0.42 -11.75 10.58
CA TYR A 50 0.01 -11.59 9.19
C TYR A 50 -0.21 -12.89 8.40
N CYS A 51 -0.95 -12.81 7.29
CA CYS A 51 -1.31 -13.95 6.44
C CYS A 51 -1.94 -15.14 7.18
N ALA A 52 -2.56 -14.92 8.33
CA ALA A 52 -3.05 -15.98 9.20
C ALA A 52 -4.41 -16.57 8.76
N VAL A 53 -4.73 -17.75 9.28
CA VAL A 53 -6.05 -18.39 9.19
C VAL A 53 -6.51 -18.78 10.60
N GLY A 54 -7.82 -18.74 10.83
CA GLY A 54 -8.44 -19.04 12.13
C GLY A 54 -9.27 -17.89 12.67
N SER A 55 -10.35 -18.22 13.38
CA SER A 55 -11.29 -17.24 13.95
C SER A 55 -10.69 -16.38 15.05
N ASP A 56 -9.58 -16.81 15.64
CA ASP A 56 -8.80 -16.12 16.68
C ASP A 56 -7.73 -15.18 16.12
N LYS A 57 -7.55 -15.15 14.79
CA LYS A 57 -6.44 -14.42 14.13
C LYS A 57 -6.87 -13.57 12.94
N SER A 58 -7.84 -14.03 12.16
CA SER A 58 -8.20 -13.43 10.87
C SER A 58 -9.61 -12.83 10.92
N PHE A 59 -9.69 -11.57 11.33
CA PHE A 59 -10.96 -10.85 11.52
C PHE A 59 -11.35 -10.08 10.25
N GLY A 60 -12.55 -10.31 9.71
CA GLY A 60 -13.05 -9.59 8.52
C GLY A 60 -12.65 -10.18 7.16
N ARG A 61 -12.28 -11.47 7.10
CA ARG A 61 -11.94 -12.15 5.84
C ARG A 61 -13.07 -12.14 4.83
N ASP A 62 -14.31 -12.24 5.30
CA ASP A 62 -15.51 -12.14 4.48
C ASP A 62 -15.57 -10.83 3.69
N ILE A 63 -15.20 -9.71 4.32
CA ILE A 63 -15.10 -8.40 3.66
C ILE A 63 -13.99 -8.42 2.61
N SER A 64 -12.79 -8.89 2.96
CA SER A 64 -11.65 -8.97 2.03
C SER A 64 -11.97 -9.86 0.81
N ASP A 65 -12.47 -11.07 1.02
CA ASP A 65 -12.80 -12.01 -0.06
C ASP A 65 -13.94 -11.49 -0.95
N ALA A 66 -14.94 -10.81 -0.37
CA ALA A 66 -16.02 -10.20 -1.12
C ALA A 66 -15.53 -9.02 -1.96
N HIS A 67 -14.67 -8.16 -1.39
CA HIS A 67 -14.06 -7.04 -2.09
C HIS A 67 -13.20 -7.51 -3.25
N TYR A 68 -12.39 -8.54 -3.04
CA TYR A 68 -11.54 -9.11 -4.08
C TYR A 68 -12.37 -9.57 -5.30
N LYS A 69 -13.45 -10.33 -5.05
CA LYS A 69 -14.36 -10.79 -6.11
C LYS A 69 -15.11 -9.64 -6.78
N ALA A 70 -15.52 -8.64 -6.02
CA ALA A 70 -16.22 -7.47 -6.56
C ALA A 70 -15.30 -6.64 -7.47
N CYS A 71 -14.05 -6.43 -7.08
CA CYS A 71 -13.05 -5.76 -7.89
C CYS A 71 -12.78 -6.52 -9.20
N LEU A 72 -12.58 -7.84 -9.14
CA LEU A 72 -12.44 -8.66 -10.35
C LEU A 72 -13.66 -8.54 -11.28
N TYR A 73 -14.88 -8.62 -10.73
CA TYR A 73 -16.10 -8.50 -11.51
C TYR A 73 -16.25 -7.10 -12.15
N ALA A 74 -15.85 -6.05 -11.45
CA ALA A 74 -15.90 -4.66 -11.92
C ALA A 74 -14.80 -4.33 -12.96
N GLY A 75 -13.86 -5.24 -13.22
CA GLY A 75 -12.73 -4.99 -14.11
C GLY A 75 -11.66 -4.10 -13.48
N ILE A 76 -11.56 -4.08 -12.15
CA ILE A 76 -10.42 -3.48 -11.46
C ILE A 76 -9.21 -4.42 -11.62
N GLU A 77 -8.05 -3.86 -11.94
CA GLU A 77 -6.76 -4.56 -12.02
C GLU A 77 -6.25 -4.94 -10.61
N ILE A 78 -7.04 -5.68 -9.84
CA ILE A 78 -6.67 -6.18 -8.52
C ILE A 78 -5.73 -7.38 -8.68
N SER A 79 -4.55 -7.32 -8.05
CA SER A 79 -3.51 -8.34 -8.19
C SER A 79 -3.39 -9.27 -7.00
N GLY A 80 -3.88 -8.87 -5.83
CA GLY A 80 -3.78 -9.71 -4.63
C GLY A 80 -4.49 -9.13 -3.40
N THR A 81 -4.46 -9.91 -2.31
CA THR A 81 -4.86 -9.49 -0.97
C THR A 81 -4.18 -10.35 0.11
N ASN A 82 -3.94 -9.77 1.27
CA ASN A 82 -3.43 -10.47 2.45
C ASN A 82 -3.98 -9.85 3.75
N GLY A 83 -3.97 -10.65 4.83
CA GLY A 83 -4.14 -10.12 6.18
C GLY A 83 -2.84 -9.47 6.64
N GLU A 84 -2.92 -8.30 7.25
CA GLU A 84 -1.76 -7.51 7.67
C GLU A 84 -1.31 -7.82 9.11
N VAL A 85 -0.20 -7.19 9.52
CA VAL A 85 0.44 -7.43 10.83
C VAL A 85 -0.49 -7.11 12.01
N MET A 86 -1.26 -6.01 11.95
CA MET A 86 -2.19 -5.64 13.00
C MET A 86 -3.50 -6.45 12.86
N PRO A 87 -4.04 -7.05 13.94
CA PRO A 87 -5.29 -7.79 13.88
C PRO A 87 -6.45 -6.90 13.46
N GLY A 88 -7.16 -7.29 12.40
CA GLY A 88 -8.23 -6.48 11.79
C GLY A 88 -7.74 -5.52 10.69
N GLN A 89 -6.44 -5.48 10.42
CA GLN A 89 -5.83 -4.80 9.28
C GLN A 89 -5.69 -5.77 8.09
N TRP A 90 -5.86 -5.24 6.90
CA TRP A 90 -5.81 -5.98 5.64
C TRP A 90 -5.15 -5.13 4.57
N GLU A 91 -4.69 -5.80 3.51
CA GLU A 91 -4.15 -5.18 2.32
C GLU A 91 -4.79 -5.76 1.06
N TYR A 92 -4.92 -4.93 0.02
CA TYR A 92 -5.13 -5.39 -1.34
C TYR A 92 -4.20 -4.63 -2.30
N GLN A 93 -3.83 -5.28 -3.39
CA GLN A 93 -2.94 -4.70 -4.39
C GLN A 93 -3.70 -4.41 -5.68
N VAL A 94 -3.44 -3.24 -6.28
CA VAL A 94 -3.99 -2.83 -7.58
C VAL A 94 -2.83 -2.56 -8.53
N GLY A 95 -2.76 -3.31 -9.62
CA GLY A 95 -1.81 -3.10 -10.71
C GLY A 95 -1.11 -4.38 -11.20
N PRO A 96 -0.28 -4.26 -12.25
CA PRO A 96 0.18 -3.00 -12.83
C PRO A 96 -0.90 -2.25 -13.61
N SER A 97 -0.98 -0.94 -13.38
CA SER A 97 -1.81 -0.03 -14.16
C SER A 97 -0.97 1.09 -14.76
N VAL A 98 -1.31 1.53 -15.98
CA VAL A 98 -0.52 2.50 -16.73
C VAL A 98 -1.01 3.92 -16.45
N GLY A 99 -0.11 4.79 -16.00
CA GLY A 99 -0.38 6.23 -15.92
C GLY A 99 -1.63 6.59 -15.10
N ILE A 100 -2.62 7.19 -15.76
CA ILE A 100 -3.84 7.70 -15.10
C ILE A 100 -4.73 6.58 -14.55
N ASP A 101 -4.72 5.41 -15.18
CA ASP A 101 -5.58 4.27 -14.81
C ASP A 101 -5.29 3.79 -13.38
N ALA A 102 -4.05 3.93 -12.91
CA ALA A 102 -3.68 3.57 -11.54
C ALA A 102 -4.50 4.36 -10.49
N GLY A 103 -4.74 5.65 -10.75
CA GLY A 103 -5.58 6.50 -9.92
C GLY A 103 -7.05 6.11 -10.01
N ASP A 104 -7.54 5.84 -11.22
CA ASP A 104 -8.94 5.48 -11.45
C ASP A 104 -9.29 4.15 -10.78
N HIS A 105 -8.43 3.13 -10.94
CA HIS A 105 -8.61 1.82 -10.32
C HIS A 105 -8.54 1.87 -8.79
N ILE A 106 -7.59 2.60 -8.19
CA ILE A 106 -7.48 2.66 -6.72
C ILE A 106 -8.66 3.40 -6.08
N TRP A 107 -9.18 4.45 -6.73
CA TRP A 107 -10.36 5.16 -6.22
C TRP A 107 -11.63 4.33 -6.34
N ALA A 108 -11.84 3.66 -7.48
CA ALA A 108 -12.98 2.79 -7.66
C ALA A 108 -12.94 1.58 -6.70
N SER A 109 -11.76 0.99 -6.47
CA SER A 109 -11.61 -0.14 -5.54
C SER A 109 -11.86 0.27 -4.09
N ARG A 110 -11.43 1.47 -3.66
CA ARG A 110 -11.76 2.05 -2.34
C ARG A 110 -13.26 2.24 -2.18
N TYR A 111 -13.94 2.76 -3.21
CA TYR A 111 -15.40 2.89 -3.19
C TYR A 111 -16.07 1.53 -2.99
N ILE A 112 -15.69 0.51 -3.77
CA ILE A 112 -16.24 -0.85 -3.63
C ILE A 112 -16.00 -1.40 -2.22
N LEU A 113 -14.81 -1.18 -1.65
CA LEU A 113 -14.48 -1.62 -0.29
C LEU A 113 -15.43 -0.98 0.73
N GLU A 114 -15.59 0.34 0.69
CA GLU A 114 -16.44 1.06 1.63
C GLU A 114 -17.92 0.67 1.50
N ARG A 115 -18.39 0.40 0.27
CA ARG A 115 -19.73 -0.16 0.00
C ARG A 115 -19.93 -1.53 0.65
N ILE A 116 -18.92 -2.39 0.62
CA ILE A 116 -18.97 -3.73 1.22
C ILE A 116 -18.92 -3.63 2.76
N THR A 117 -18.07 -2.77 3.30
CA THR A 117 -18.02 -2.55 4.76
C THR A 117 -19.34 -1.97 5.28
N GLU A 118 -20.00 -1.08 4.51
CA GLU A 118 -21.35 -0.59 4.83
C GLU A 118 -22.34 -1.76 4.94
N GLN A 119 -22.36 -2.68 3.98
CA GLN A 119 -23.25 -3.84 4.00
C GLN A 119 -22.96 -4.77 5.18
N ALA A 120 -21.70 -4.89 5.58
CA ALA A 120 -21.27 -5.69 6.73
C ALA A 120 -21.51 -4.99 8.09
N GLY A 121 -21.89 -3.71 8.10
CA GLY A 121 -22.02 -2.93 9.34
C GLY A 121 -20.66 -2.66 10.03
N VAL A 122 -19.59 -2.64 9.25
CA VAL A 122 -18.20 -2.39 9.69
C VAL A 122 -17.75 -1.03 9.16
N VAL A 123 -16.93 -0.33 9.93
CA VAL A 123 -16.36 0.96 9.53
C VAL A 123 -14.98 0.73 8.93
N LEU A 124 -14.72 1.32 7.77
CA LEU A 124 -13.42 1.35 7.12
C LEU A 124 -12.62 2.56 7.62
N THR A 125 -11.32 2.39 7.90
CA THR A 125 -10.40 3.53 8.03
C THR A 125 -9.14 3.34 7.20
N LEU A 126 -8.74 4.44 6.55
CA LEU A 126 -7.46 4.59 5.86
C LEU A 126 -6.51 5.51 6.65
N ASP A 127 -6.79 5.75 7.94
CA ASP A 127 -5.89 6.52 8.81
C ASP A 127 -4.52 5.82 8.88
N PRO A 128 -3.39 6.55 8.70
CA PRO A 128 -2.06 5.93 8.65
C PRO A 128 -1.63 5.32 10.00
N LYS A 129 -2.26 5.68 11.12
CA LYS A 129 -1.96 5.14 12.44
C LYS A 129 -3.24 5.07 13.29
N PRO A 130 -4.12 4.09 13.02
CA PRO A 130 -5.44 4.02 13.63
C PRO A 130 -5.40 3.73 15.13
N ILE A 131 -4.39 2.97 15.58
CA ILE A 131 -4.13 2.69 17.00
C ILE A 131 -2.71 3.14 17.36
N GLN A 132 -2.60 3.89 18.45
CA GLN A 132 -1.31 4.37 18.98
C GLN A 132 -0.55 3.24 19.70
N GLY A 133 0.77 3.37 19.77
CA GLY A 133 1.65 2.42 20.43
C GLY A 133 2.20 1.33 19.50
N ASP A 134 2.39 0.14 20.06
CA ASP A 134 3.10 -1.01 19.47
C ASP A 134 2.22 -1.82 18.49
N TRP A 135 1.58 -1.11 17.57
CA TRP A 135 0.73 -1.66 16.52
C TRP A 135 1.16 -1.07 15.17
N ASN A 136 1.13 -1.85 14.10
CA ASN A 136 1.49 -1.36 12.78
C ASN A 136 0.57 -0.21 12.35
N GLY A 137 1.11 0.71 11.56
CA GLY A 137 0.31 1.70 10.85
C GLY A 137 -0.17 1.15 9.50
N ALA A 138 -0.95 1.95 8.77
CA ALA A 138 -1.45 1.61 7.44
C ALA A 138 -0.70 2.38 6.36
N GLY A 139 -0.03 1.66 5.46
CA GLY A 139 0.65 2.17 4.28
C GLY A 139 -0.22 2.24 3.02
N CYS A 140 0.37 2.84 1.99
CA CYS A 140 -0.13 2.77 0.62
C CYS A 140 1.08 2.63 -0.33
N HIS A 141 1.86 1.55 -0.19
CA HIS A 141 3.12 1.42 -0.93
C HIS A 141 2.86 1.50 -2.44
N THR A 142 3.74 2.18 -3.15
CA THR A 142 3.61 2.41 -4.60
C THR A 142 4.83 1.87 -5.31
N ASN A 143 4.64 0.72 -5.94
CA ASN A 143 5.57 0.10 -6.87
C ASN A 143 5.54 0.88 -8.19
N TYR A 144 6.71 1.14 -8.79
CA TYR A 144 6.84 2.00 -9.97
C TYR A 144 7.91 1.53 -10.95
N SER A 145 7.60 1.52 -12.25
CA SER A 145 8.60 1.41 -13.33
C SER A 145 8.24 2.23 -14.56
N THR A 146 9.26 2.69 -15.28
CA THR A 146 9.17 3.08 -16.69
C THR A 146 9.63 1.94 -17.58
N LEU A 147 9.30 1.97 -18.87
CA LEU A 147 9.80 1.02 -19.88
C LEU A 147 11.32 0.84 -19.78
N SER A 148 12.06 1.95 -19.70
CA SER A 148 13.52 1.95 -19.53
C SER A 148 14.02 1.32 -18.24
N MET A 149 13.20 1.23 -17.18
CA MET A 149 13.55 0.49 -15.94
C MET A 149 13.33 -1.02 -16.09
N ARG A 150 12.50 -1.45 -17.05
CA ARG A 150 12.18 -2.87 -17.31
C ARG A 150 13.11 -3.50 -18.34
N GLU A 151 13.75 -2.69 -19.18
CA GLU A 151 14.72 -3.12 -20.19
C GLU A 151 16.11 -3.38 -19.60
N ASP A 152 16.99 -3.96 -20.43
CA ASP A 152 18.38 -4.24 -20.07
C ASP A 152 19.11 -2.96 -19.61
N GLY A 153 19.76 -3.04 -18.45
CA GLY A 153 20.40 -1.88 -17.81
C GLY A 153 19.44 -1.01 -16.98
N GLY A 154 18.17 -1.41 -16.84
CA GLY A 154 17.16 -0.67 -16.10
C GLY A 154 17.51 -0.36 -14.65
N PHE A 155 18.34 -1.16 -13.99
CA PHE A 155 18.79 -0.92 -12.62
C PHE A 155 19.53 0.42 -12.42
N ASP A 156 20.28 0.87 -13.43
CA ASP A 156 20.95 2.18 -13.35
C ASP A 156 19.95 3.33 -13.51
N VAL A 157 18.87 3.11 -14.29
CA VAL A 157 17.73 4.03 -14.39
C VAL A 157 16.98 4.09 -13.05
N ILE A 158 16.78 2.96 -12.39
CA ILE A 158 16.16 2.87 -11.05
C ILE A 158 16.99 3.67 -10.04
N LYS A 159 18.31 3.44 -9.95
CA LYS A 159 19.19 4.20 -9.04
C LYS A 159 19.14 5.71 -9.28
N LYS A 160 19.10 6.13 -10.56
CA LYS A 160 18.96 7.54 -10.92
C LYS A 160 17.60 8.12 -10.48
N ALA A 161 16.52 7.35 -10.61
CA ALA A 161 15.20 7.77 -10.13
C ALA A 161 15.16 7.91 -8.60
N ILE A 162 15.76 6.97 -7.87
CA ILE A 162 15.88 7.02 -6.40
C ILE A 162 16.65 8.27 -5.96
N LEU A 163 17.77 8.59 -6.63
CA LEU A 163 18.52 9.83 -6.36
C LEU A 163 17.65 11.07 -6.60
N ASN A 164 16.83 11.10 -7.65
CA ASN A 164 15.94 12.23 -7.89
C ASN A 164 14.84 12.35 -6.82
N LEU A 165 14.33 11.22 -6.32
CA LEU A 165 13.36 11.21 -5.21
C LEU A 165 13.98 11.76 -3.92
N SER A 166 15.24 11.41 -3.62
CA SER A 166 15.92 11.90 -2.40
C SER A 166 16.06 13.43 -2.38
N LEU A 167 16.22 14.05 -3.56
CA LEU A 167 16.32 15.50 -3.69
C LEU A 167 14.99 16.24 -3.51
N ARG A 168 13.87 15.53 -3.43
CA ARG A 168 12.51 16.09 -3.29
C ARG A 168 11.72 15.47 -2.15
N HIS A 169 12.39 14.80 -1.22
CA HIS A 169 11.76 14.07 -0.10
C HIS A 169 10.68 14.89 0.61
N ASP A 170 11.00 16.10 1.04
CA ASP A 170 10.06 16.98 1.77
C ASP A 170 8.80 17.31 0.95
N LEU A 171 8.97 17.52 -0.37
CA LEU A 171 7.85 17.80 -1.27
C LEU A 171 6.95 16.56 -1.43
N HIS A 172 7.55 15.38 -1.49
CA HIS A 172 6.83 14.12 -1.57
C HIS A 172 6.08 13.84 -0.26
N ILE A 173 6.72 13.99 0.90
CA ILE A 173 6.08 13.82 2.22
C ILE A 173 4.86 14.74 2.37
N ALA A 174 4.97 16.00 1.96
CA ALA A 174 3.85 16.95 2.00
C ALA A 174 2.63 16.51 1.14
N ALA A 175 2.83 15.64 0.15
CA ALA A 175 1.79 15.13 -0.72
C ALA A 175 1.35 13.69 -0.41
N TYR A 176 2.05 12.97 0.46
CA TYR A 176 1.83 11.54 0.73
C TYR A 176 0.74 11.24 1.77
N GLY A 177 -0.02 12.27 2.17
CA GLY A 177 -1.17 12.15 3.07
C GLY A 177 -0.88 12.75 4.45
N GLU A 178 -1.91 13.37 5.00
CA GLU A 178 -1.88 13.95 6.35
C GLU A 178 -1.85 12.85 7.41
N GLY A 179 -1.19 13.10 8.55
CA GLY A 179 -1.10 12.16 9.65
C GLY A 179 0.07 11.17 9.58
N ASN A 180 0.84 11.17 8.49
CA ASN A 180 1.98 10.26 8.31
C ASN A 180 3.07 10.43 9.38
N GLU A 181 3.16 11.58 10.06
CA GLU A 181 4.08 11.79 11.18
C GLU A 181 3.84 10.82 12.35
N ARG A 182 2.63 10.26 12.48
CA ARG A 182 2.30 9.23 13.48
C ARG A 182 2.72 7.82 13.05
N ARG A 183 2.93 7.60 11.74
CA ARG A 183 3.24 6.30 11.15
C ARG A 183 4.74 6.15 10.86
N LEU A 184 5.34 7.13 10.19
CA LEU A 184 6.73 7.12 9.71
C LEU A 184 7.71 7.51 10.80
N THR A 185 7.95 6.58 11.74
CA THR A 185 8.75 6.83 12.95
C THR A 185 10.11 6.13 12.94
N GLY A 186 10.38 5.29 11.93
CA GLY A 186 11.54 4.39 11.92
C GLY A 186 11.30 3.05 12.62
N LEU A 187 10.10 2.85 13.20
CA LEU A 187 9.65 1.61 13.83
C LEU A 187 8.60 0.93 12.95
N HIS A 188 8.24 -0.32 13.28
CA HIS A 188 7.18 -1.09 12.60
C HIS A 188 7.31 -1.08 11.08
N GLU A 189 8.48 -1.50 10.59
CA GLU A 189 8.76 -1.60 9.16
C GLU A 189 8.59 -0.28 8.37
N THR A 190 8.74 0.88 9.03
CA THR A 190 8.75 2.19 8.37
C THR A 190 10.10 2.89 8.49
N ALA A 191 10.37 3.83 7.59
CA ALA A 191 11.45 4.81 7.75
C ALA A 191 10.98 6.01 8.60
N SER A 192 11.94 6.75 9.16
CA SER A 192 11.71 8.07 9.75
C SER A 192 11.14 9.03 8.69
N ILE A 193 10.13 9.84 9.06
CA ILE A 193 9.53 10.83 8.16
C ILE A 193 10.54 11.87 7.67
N SER A 194 11.57 12.16 8.47
CA SER A 194 12.56 13.20 8.19
C SER A 194 13.70 12.74 7.28
N ASP A 195 13.98 11.43 7.26
CA ASP A 195 15.18 10.88 6.63
C ASP A 195 14.83 10.09 5.38
N PHE A 196 15.45 10.45 4.25
CA PHE A 196 15.37 9.63 3.05
C PHE A 196 16.41 8.51 3.08
N SER A 197 15.97 7.28 2.88
CA SER A 197 16.84 6.10 2.77
C SER A 197 16.33 5.14 1.71
N TRP A 198 17.22 4.32 1.16
CA TRP A 198 16.83 3.25 0.26
C TRP A 198 17.74 2.04 0.45
N GLY A 199 17.25 0.86 0.08
CA GLY A 199 18.03 -0.37 0.19
C GLY A 199 17.41 -1.54 -0.53
N VAL A 200 18.24 -2.55 -0.82
CA VAL A 200 17.76 -3.80 -1.40
C VAL A 200 17.19 -4.69 -0.29
N ALA A 201 15.96 -5.16 -0.48
CA ALA A 201 15.23 -5.99 0.46
C ALA A 201 15.05 -5.39 1.87
N ASN A 202 15.31 -4.09 2.03
CA ASN A 202 15.21 -3.41 3.32
C ASN A 202 13.79 -2.87 3.52
N ARG A 203 13.05 -3.42 4.48
CA ARG A 203 11.69 -2.93 4.80
C ARG A 203 11.71 -1.64 5.62
N GLY A 204 12.76 -1.37 6.39
CA GLY A 204 12.86 -0.16 7.24
C GLY A 204 13.41 1.08 6.50
N CYS A 205 13.30 1.14 5.18
CA CYS A 205 13.81 2.27 4.39
C CYS A 205 12.70 2.94 3.59
N SER A 206 12.95 4.16 3.13
CA SER A 206 11.94 4.97 2.43
C SER A 206 11.63 4.39 1.04
N ILE A 207 12.64 3.89 0.33
CA ILE A 207 12.49 3.23 -0.98
C ILE A 207 13.15 1.85 -0.97
N ARG A 208 12.36 0.80 -1.14
CA ARG A 208 12.85 -0.58 -1.23
C ARG A 208 13.05 -0.98 -2.69
N VAL A 209 14.17 -1.63 -2.99
CA VAL A 209 14.35 -2.37 -4.26
C VAL A 209 14.29 -3.88 -3.97
N GLY A 210 13.53 -4.62 -4.77
CA GLY A 210 13.37 -6.07 -4.60
C GLY A 210 14.67 -6.84 -4.82
N ARG A 211 14.82 -8.00 -4.17
CA ARG A 211 15.97 -8.90 -4.42
C ARG A 211 16.02 -9.37 -5.87
N GLU A 212 14.86 -9.74 -6.41
CA GLU A 212 14.75 -10.18 -7.80
C GLU A 212 15.14 -9.06 -8.77
N THR A 213 14.71 -7.83 -8.53
CA THR A 213 15.09 -6.65 -9.30
C THR A 213 16.60 -6.39 -9.29
N GLU A 214 17.25 -6.57 -8.13
CA GLU A 214 18.70 -6.47 -8.01
C GLU A 214 19.39 -7.57 -8.84
N GLN A 215 18.90 -8.81 -8.76
CA GLN A 215 19.47 -9.96 -9.45
C GLN A 215 19.31 -9.87 -10.97
N ASN A 216 18.12 -9.52 -11.45
CA ASN A 216 17.79 -9.41 -12.87
C ASN A 216 18.28 -8.09 -13.49
N ARG A 217 18.58 -7.09 -12.65
CA ARG A 217 19.01 -5.74 -13.03
C ARG A 217 17.97 -4.95 -13.84
N ASN A 218 16.70 -5.28 -13.67
CA ASN A 218 15.53 -4.59 -14.21
C ASN A 218 14.30 -4.83 -13.30
N TYR A 219 13.24 -4.02 -13.44
CA TYR A 219 12.00 -4.16 -12.65
C TYR A 219 10.77 -4.41 -13.52
N ASP A 220 10.54 -5.65 -13.90
CA ASP A 220 9.41 -6.06 -14.76
C ASP A 220 8.20 -6.64 -14.00
N ASN A 221 8.34 -6.96 -12.72
CA ASN A 221 7.25 -7.45 -11.88
C ASN A 221 6.83 -6.43 -10.78
N PRO A 222 5.67 -5.77 -10.91
CA PRO A 222 5.20 -4.74 -9.99
C PRO A 222 4.49 -5.25 -8.71
N ASN A 223 4.38 -6.58 -8.54
CA ASN A 223 3.77 -7.26 -7.38
C ASN A 223 4.77 -8.20 -6.70
#